data_AF-A0A7C4QY84-F1
#
_entry.id   AF-A0A7C4QY84-F1
#
_cell.length_a   1.000
_cell.length_b   1.000
_cell.length_c   1.000
_cell.angle_alpha   90.00
_cell.angle_beta   90.00
_cell.angle_gamma   90.00
#
_symmetry.space_group_name_H-M   'P 1'
#
loop_
_entity.id
_entity.type
_entity.pdbx_description
1 polymer ?
#
loop_
_entity_poly.entity_id
_entity_poly.type
_entity_poly.pdbx_seq_one_letter_code
_entity_poly.pdbx_strand_id
1 'polypeptide(L)'
;MRTSVVAGLAFILSLPSVWAAPEGGQAKRPQAEKVPILQSWSGKLANKALRRFEPAEGFILEAPAWAKLWQAWRPEEEIPALDFQTEMALVLTADGPNSVGCVPTHDGRGNVRALGMSTLIGGPGFGYLLLRVSREGIKTVNGKPLPGVEPPPVNPPGQKAKPSFGQVGPFSLPGAARQSPRAKSETASSRVRPGFGRRRSGWFGGQFGRAAA
;
A
#
# COMPACT_ATOMS: atom_id res chain seq x y z
N MET A 1 -67.33 -25.06 25.22
CA MET A 1 -66.64 -26.30 25.66
C MET A 1 -65.26 -26.30 25.01
N ARG A 2 -64.10 -26.31 25.66
CA ARG A 2 -63.71 -26.48 27.07
C ARG A 2 -62.59 -25.47 27.37
N THR A 3 -62.79 -24.77 28.48
CA THR A 3 -61.79 -24.15 29.35
C THR A 3 -60.69 -25.12 29.75
N SER A 4 -59.44 -24.65 29.84
CA SER A 4 -58.49 -25.12 30.85
C SER A 4 -57.47 -24.04 31.20
N VAL A 5 -57.28 -23.94 32.50
CA VAL A 5 -56.71 -22.88 33.34
C VAL A 5 -55.33 -23.34 33.84
N VAL A 6 -54.38 -22.39 33.85
CA VAL A 6 -53.29 -22.10 34.81
C VAL A 6 -52.55 -23.26 35.50
N ALA A 7 -51.21 -23.25 35.40
CA ALA A 7 -50.32 -23.67 36.48
C ALA A 7 -49.06 -22.79 36.46
N GLY A 8 -48.92 -21.95 37.49
CA GLY A 8 -47.77 -21.09 37.70
C GLY A 8 -46.58 -21.86 38.29
N LEU A 9 -45.38 -21.47 37.91
CA LEU A 9 -44.14 -21.87 38.56
C LEU A 9 -43.37 -20.60 38.94
N ALA A 10 -43.31 -20.32 40.24
CA ALA A 10 -42.49 -19.25 40.79
C ALA A 10 -41.05 -19.75 40.93
N PHE A 11 -40.14 -19.20 40.13
CA PHE A 11 -38.70 -19.43 40.25
C PHE A 11 -38.08 -18.34 41.14
N ILE A 12 -37.54 -18.75 42.28
CA ILE A 12 -36.77 -17.87 43.18
C ILE A 12 -35.37 -17.70 42.58
N LEU A 13 -35.08 -16.50 42.06
CA LEU A 13 -33.76 -16.11 41.59
C LEU A 13 -32.90 -15.65 42.77
N SER A 14 -32.06 -16.55 43.29
CA SER A 14 -30.91 -16.17 44.12
C SER A 14 -29.72 -15.89 43.21
N LEU A 15 -29.37 -14.61 43.05
CA LEU A 15 -28.19 -14.19 42.28
C LEU A 15 -27.00 -14.08 43.23
N PRO A 16 -25.96 -14.93 43.12
CA PRO A 16 -24.68 -14.63 43.76
C PRO A 16 -24.09 -13.39 43.10
N SER A 17 -23.81 -12.37 43.93
CA SER A 17 -22.98 -11.23 43.53
C SER A 17 -21.57 -11.71 43.23
N VAL A 18 -21.33 -12.11 41.98
CA VAL A 18 -19.99 -12.34 41.45
C VAL A 18 -19.40 -10.97 41.15
N TRP A 19 -18.60 -10.46 42.08
CA TRP A 19 -17.71 -9.34 41.83
C TRP A 19 -16.55 -9.87 40.98
N ALA A 20 -16.76 -9.93 39.66
CA ALA A 20 -15.70 -10.25 38.72
C ALA A 20 -14.71 -9.07 38.70
N ALA A 21 -13.54 -9.27 39.31
CA ALA A 21 -12.39 -8.42 39.05
C ALA A 21 -12.13 -8.42 37.53
N PRO A 22 -11.90 -7.27 36.88
CA PRO A 22 -11.49 -7.26 35.49
C PRO A 22 -10.12 -7.91 35.43
N GLU A 23 -10.08 -9.19 35.06
CA GLU A 23 -8.87 -9.82 34.59
C GLU A 23 -8.27 -8.87 33.56
N GLY A 24 -7.01 -8.51 33.77
CA GLY A 24 -6.21 -7.73 32.83
C GLY A 24 -6.10 -8.53 31.53
N GLY A 25 -7.15 -8.47 30.72
CA GLY A 25 -7.19 -9.03 29.39
C GLY A 25 -6.09 -8.36 28.63
N GLN A 26 -5.00 -9.08 28.41
CA GLN A 26 -4.01 -8.71 27.43
C GLN A 26 -4.79 -8.57 26.12
N ALA A 27 -5.09 -7.34 25.73
CA ALA A 27 -5.73 -7.05 24.47
C ALA A 27 -4.80 -7.63 23.40
N LYS A 28 -5.17 -8.81 22.89
CA LYS A 28 -4.48 -9.52 21.82
C LYS A 28 -4.35 -8.49 20.71
N ARG A 29 -3.13 -7.95 20.55
CA ARG A 29 -2.88 -6.94 19.53
C ARG A 29 -3.37 -7.58 18.23
N PRO A 30 -4.30 -6.93 17.49
CA PRO A 30 -4.77 -7.49 16.23
C PRO A 30 -3.53 -7.79 15.39
N GLN A 31 -3.27 -9.08 15.18
CA GLN A 31 -2.11 -9.52 14.43
C GLN A 31 -2.38 -9.16 12.98
N ALA A 32 -1.39 -8.57 12.31
CA ALA A 32 -1.53 -8.22 10.92
C ALA A 32 -1.71 -9.52 10.11
N GLU A 33 -2.90 -9.73 9.57
CA GLU A 33 -3.25 -10.93 8.83
C GLU A 33 -2.90 -10.74 7.35
N LYS A 34 -2.41 -11.78 6.69
CA LYS A 34 -2.13 -11.71 5.26
C LYS A 34 -3.45 -11.77 4.51
N VAL A 35 -3.69 -10.81 3.63
CA VAL A 35 -4.89 -10.83 2.79
C VAL A 35 -4.71 -11.91 1.71
N PRO A 36 -5.68 -12.82 1.53
CA PRO A 36 -5.59 -13.82 0.48
C PRO A 36 -5.58 -13.15 -0.90
N ILE A 37 -4.54 -13.44 -1.68
CA ILE A 37 -4.43 -13.03 -3.08
C ILE A 37 -5.09 -14.14 -3.90
N LEU A 38 -6.22 -13.82 -4.52
CA LEU A 38 -6.98 -14.77 -5.33
C LEU A 38 -6.33 -14.96 -6.70
N GLN A 39 -5.79 -13.88 -7.25
CA GLN A 39 -5.09 -13.89 -8.53
C GLN A 39 -4.12 -12.72 -8.62
N SER A 40 -3.06 -12.87 -9.39
CA SER A 40 -2.07 -11.82 -9.62
C SER A 40 -1.65 -11.80 -11.08
N TRP A 41 -1.51 -10.60 -11.63
CA TRP A 41 -0.97 -10.36 -12.96
C TRP A 41 0.15 -9.36 -12.87
N SER A 42 1.27 -9.64 -13.51
CA SER A 42 2.42 -8.73 -13.54
C SER A 42 2.93 -8.56 -14.96
N GLY A 43 3.58 -7.45 -15.21
CA GLY A 43 4.13 -7.18 -16.53
C GLY A 43 5.02 -5.97 -16.55
N LYS A 44 5.62 -5.74 -17.71
CA LYS A 44 6.51 -4.61 -17.98
C LYS A 44 6.08 -3.97 -19.28
N LEU A 45 5.96 -2.65 -19.29
CA LEU A 45 5.59 -1.87 -20.46
C LEU A 45 6.70 -0.88 -20.76
N ALA A 46 7.22 -0.91 -22.00
CA ALA A 46 8.23 0.04 -22.45
C ALA A 46 7.68 1.47 -22.58
N ASN A 47 6.38 1.60 -22.84
CA ASN A 47 5.74 2.90 -23.04
C ASN A 47 5.28 3.53 -21.71
N LYS A 48 6.04 4.51 -21.21
CA LYS A 48 5.72 5.24 -19.97
C LYS A 48 4.39 6.01 -20.03
N ALA A 49 3.90 6.38 -21.22
CA ALA A 49 2.66 7.14 -21.36
C ALA A 49 1.42 6.35 -20.88
N LEU A 50 1.48 5.01 -20.88
CA LEU A 50 0.38 4.16 -20.40
C LEU A 50 0.21 4.20 -18.88
N ARG A 51 1.19 4.74 -18.14
CA ARG A 51 1.08 4.94 -16.70
C ARG A 51 -0.03 5.91 -16.31
N ARG A 52 -0.46 6.80 -17.21
CA ARG A 52 -1.59 7.72 -16.95
C ARG A 52 -2.92 7.02 -16.67
N PHE A 53 -3.05 5.74 -17.05
CA PHE A 53 -4.23 4.93 -16.78
C PHE A 53 -4.19 4.29 -15.38
N GLU A 54 -3.09 4.45 -14.64
CA GLU A 54 -2.99 4.06 -13.24
C GLU A 54 -4.02 4.83 -12.40
N PRO A 55 -4.82 4.15 -11.57
CA PRO A 55 -5.75 4.82 -10.67
C PRO A 55 -4.97 5.61 -9.62
N ALA A 56 -5.34 6.87 -9.39
CA ALA A 56 -4.70 7.74 -8.38
C ALA A 56 -4.81 7.19 -6.95
N GLU A 57 -5.77 6.29 -6.72
CA GLU A 57 -6.00 5.64 -5.43
C GLU A 57 -5.14 4.39 -5.22
N GLY A 58 -4.60 3.80 -6.29
CA GLY A 58 -3.85 2.54 -6.25
C GLY A 58 -4.74 1.29 -6.15
N PHE A 59 -6.05 1.44 -6.31
CA PHE A 59 -7.01 0.34 -6.38
C PHE A 59 -8.17 0.68 -7.31
N ILE A 60 -8.93 -0.34 -7.73
CA ILE A 60 -10.09 -0.23 -8.62
C ILE A 60 -11.25 -1.02 -8.01
N LEU A 61 -12.41 -0.36 -7.94
CA LEU A 61 -13.67 -0.93 -7.45
C LEU A 61 -14.77 -0.98 -8.53
N GLU A 62 -14.46 -0.56 -9.76
CA GLU A 62 -15.44 -0.45 -10.83
C GLU A 62 -15.01 -1.24 -12.06
N ALA A 63 -15.94 -2.03 -12.60
CA ALA A 63 -15.79 -2.77 -13.85
C ALA A 63 -15.32 -1.92 -15.04
N PRO A 64 -15.89 -0.73 -15.34
CA PRO A 64 -15.44 0.08 -16.47
C PRO A 64 -14.00 0.59 -16.30
N ALA A 65 -13.59 0.92 -15.08
CA ALA A 65 -12.22 1.35 -14.80
C ALA A 65 -11.22 0.20 -14.97
N TRP A 66 -11.59 -1.01 -14.52
CA TRP A 66 -10.80 -2.22 -14.70
C TRP A 66 -10.63 -2.58 -16.18
N ALA A 67 -11.72 -2.58 -16.95
CA ALA A 67 -11.68 -2.87 -18.39
C ALA A 67 -10.78 -1.90 -19.16
N LYS A 68 -10.86 -0.60 -18.85
CA LYS A 68 -10.00 0.43 -19.47
C LYS A 68 -8.53 0.22 -19.15
N LEU A 69 -8.20 -0.06 -17.89
CA LEU A 69 -6.81 -0.33 -17.50
C LEU A 69 -6.30 -1.61 -18.17
N TRP A 70 -7.10 -2.67 -18.16
CA TRP A 70 -6.74 -3.96 -18.74
C TRP A 70 -6.47 -3.84 -20.23
N GLN A 71 -7.38 -3.22 -21.00
CA GLN A 71 -7.18 -2.99 -22.43
C GLN A 71 -5.97 -2.10 -22.73
N ALA A 72 -5.68 -1.12 -21.86
CA ALA A 72 -4.53 -0.25 -22.06
C ALA A 72 -3.18 -0.97 -21.84
N TRP A 73 -3.13 -1.93 -20.92
CA TRP A 73 -1.87 -2.59 -20.52
C TRP A 73 -1.71 -4.00 -21.11
N ARG A 74 -2.81 -4.65 -21.47
CA ARG A 74 -2.92 -6.03 -21.98
C ARG A 74 -4.02 -6.14 -23.06
N PRO A 75 -3.87 -5.48 -24.21
CA PRO A 75 -4.89 -5.48 -25.26
C PRO A 75 -5.12 -6.84 -25.93
N GLU A 76 -4.14 -7.75 -25.84
CA GLU A 76 -4.17 -9.07 -26.47
C GLU A 76 -4.81 -10.15 -25.57
N GLU A 77 -5.05 -9.85 -24.29
CA GLU A 77 -5.64 -10.78 -23.33
C GLU A 77 -7.10 -10.45 -23.04
N GLU A 78 -7.91 -11.48 -22.82
CA GLU A 78 -9.30 -11.30 -22.38
C GLU A 78 -9.34 -10.65 -20.99
N ILE A 79 -10.35 -9.78 -20.78
CA ILE A 79 -10.54 -9.07 -19.52
C ILE A 79 -11.02 -10.07 -18.46
N PRO A 80 -10.30 -10.23 -17.33
CA PRO A 80 -10.73 -11.11 -16.26
C PRO A 80 -12.05 -10.61 -15.66
N ALA A 81 -13.01 -11.52 -15.48
CA ALA A 81 -14.21 -11.26 -14.72
C ALA A 81 -13.85 -11.11 -13.24
N LEU A 82 -14.06 -9.91 -12.70
CA LEU A 82 -13.93 -9.57 -11.28
C LEU A 82 -15.30 -9.26 -10.71
N ASP A 83 -15.59 -9.80 -9.54
CA ASP A 83 -16.79 -9.42 -8.78
C ASP A 83 -16.45 -8.28 -7.82
N PHE A 84 -16.74 -7.04 -8.20
CA PHE A 84 -16.42 -5.86 -7.39
C PHE A 84 -17.26 -5.72 -6.10
N GLN A 85 -18.25 -6.60 -5.89
CA GLN A 85 -18.97 -6.67 -4.62
C GLN A 85 -18.12 -7.34 -3.54
N THR A 86 -17.44 -8.42 -3.91
CA THR A 86 -16.66 -9.28 -2.99
C THR A 86 -15.16 -9.12 -3.14
N GLU A 87 -14.68 -8.61 -4.27
CA GLU A 87 -13.28 -8.48 -4.63
C GLU A 87 -12.93 -7.01 -4.97
N MET A 88 -11.63 -6.71 -4.92
CA MET A 88 -11.07 -5.47 -5.45
C MET A 88 -9.76 -5.74 -6.16
N ALA A 89 -9.42 -4.87 -7.12
CA ALA A 89 -8.14 -4.92 -7.81
C ALA A 89 -7.19 -3.88 -7.19
N LEU A 90 -6.06 -4.34 -6.64
CA LEU A 90 -4.96 -3.47 -6.25
C LEU A 90 -4.02 -3.27 -7.43
N VAL A 91 -3.59 -2.03 -7.64
CA VAL A 91 -2.71 -1.65 -8.74
C VAL A 91 -1.45 -1.05 -8.17
N LEU A 92 -0.31 -1.66 -8.47
CA LEU A 92 1.01 -1.16 -8.09
C LEU A 92 1.86 -0.99 -9.33
N THR A 93 2.58 0.13 -9.40
CA THR A 93 3.52 0.42 -10.49
C THR A 93 4.89 0.80 -9.95
N ALA A 94 5.92 0.61 -10.77
CA ALA A 94 7.27 1.12 -10.50
C ALA A 94 7.89 1.66 -11.79
N ASP A 95 8.57 2.80 -11.72
CA ASP A 95 9.28 3.37 -12.86
C ASP A 95 10.41 2.45 -13.34
N GLY A 96 10.67 2.45 -14.65
CA GLY A 96 11.68 1.60 -15.28
C GLY A 96 11.21 0.17 -15.53
N PRO A 97 12.02 -0.69 -16.17
CA PRO A 97 11.66 -2.09 -16.49
C PRO A 97 11.71 -3.00 -15.25
N ASN A 98 11.19 -2.51 -14.13
CA ASN A 98 11.25 -3.14 -12.83
C ASN A 98 10.19 -4.22 -12.68
N SER A 99 10.51 -5.25 -11.89
CA SER A 99 9.51 -6.20 -11.42
C SER A 99 8.90 -5.65 -10.13
N VAL A 100 7.59 -5.74 -9.99
CA VAL A 100 6.85 -5.25 -8.82
C VAL A 100 6.29 -6.45 -8.06
N GLY A 101 6.50 -6.48 -6.75
CA GLY A 101 5.93 -7.44 -5.81
C GLY A 101 5.12 -6.72 -4.74
N CYS A 102 4.16 -7.40 -4.10
CA CYS A 102 3.41 -6.84 -2.97
C CYS A 102 2.86 -7.97 -2.12
N VAL A 103 2.88 -7.77 -0.80
CA VAL A 103 2.21 -8.65 0.17
C VAL A 103 1.18 -7.79 0.92
N PRO A 104 -0.09 -7.81 0.52
CA PRO A 104 -1.13 -7.05 1.20
C PRO A 104 -1.35 -7.61 2.61
N THR A 105 -1.40 -6.70 3.58
CA THR A 105 -1.59 -7.03 5.01
C THR A 105 -2.78 -6.27 5.57
N HIS A 106 -3.62 -6.96 6.34
CA HIS A 106 -4.79 -6.42 7.03
C HIS A 106 -4.46 -6.17 8.49
N ASP A 107 -4.79 -5.01 9.02
CA ASP A 107 -4.43 -4.60 10.39
C ASP A 107 -5.43 -5.01 11.49
N GLY A 108 -6.42 -5.85 11.15
CA GLY A 108 -7.53 -6.26 12.02
C GLY A 108 -8.54 -5.14 12.33
N ARG A 109 -8.25 -3.88 11.96
CA ARG A 109 -9.14 -2.71 12.12
C ARG A 109 -9.87 -2.36 10.83
N GLY A 110 -9.61 -3.12 9.77
CA GLY A 110 -10.20 -2.92 8.45
C GLY A 110 -9.36 -2.04 7.53
N ASN A 111 -8.07 -1.83 7.81
CA ASN A 111 -7.15 -1.20 6.87
C ASN A 111 -6.25 -2.23 6.22
N VAL A 112 -6.24 -2.24 4.89
CA VAL A 112 -5.30 -3.04 4.11
C VAL A 112 -4.14 -2.17 3.67
N ARG A 113 -2.94 -2.62 4.01
CA ARG A 113 -1.67 -2.03 3.56
C ARG A 113 -1.11 -2.85 2.42
N ALA A 114 -1.03 -2.24 1.26
CA ALA A 114 -0.41 -2.79 0.06
C ALA A 114 0.91 -2.06 -0.18
N LEU A 115 1.99 -2.58 0.39
CA LEU A 115 3.34 -2.05 0.19
C LEU A 115 4.00 -2.76 -0.99
N GLY A 116 4.22 -1.99 -2.06
CA GLY A 116 4.96 -2.45 -3.23
C GLY A 116 6.45 -2.54 -2.95
N MET A 117 7.06 -3.63 -3.43
CA MET A 117 8.50 -3.83 -3.54
C MET A 117 8.85 -3.84 -5.02
N SER A 118 9.96 -3.21 -5.41
CA SER A 118 10.42 -3.26 -6.79
C SER A 118 11.91 -3.53 -6.91
N THR A 119 12.33 -4.07 -8.05
CA THR A 119 13.74 -4.00 -8.44
C THR A 119 14.15 -2.55 -8.70
N LEU A 120 15.46 -2.27 -8.76
CA LEU A 120 16.03 -0.94 -9.00
C LEU A 120 16.83 -0.89 -10.30
N ILE A 121 16.17 -1.25 -11.40
CA ILE A 121 16.71 -1.20 -12.76
C ILE A 121 16.29 0.13 -13.41
N GLY A 122 17.28 0.89 -13.86
CA GLY A 122 17.07 2.12 -14.62
C GLY A 122 16.70 1.82 -16.08
N GLY A 123 15.89 2.67 -16.69
CA GLY A 123 15.52 2.55 -18.10
C GLY A 123 14.16 3.17 -18.40
N PRO A 124 13.77 3.24 -19.69
CA PRO A 124 12.43 3.66 -20.07
C PRO A 124 11.38 2.59 -19.69
N GLY A 125 10.15 3.03 -19.55
CA GLY A 125 9.00 2.17 -19.23
C GLY A 125 8.64 2.13 -17.75
N PHE A 126 7.80 1.16 -17.41
CA PHE A 126 7.37 0.88 -16.04
C PHE A 126 7.01 -0.61 -15.88
N GLY A 127 7.18 -1.11 -14.67
CA GLY A 127 6.65 -2.38 -14.21
C GLY A 127 5.30 -2.19 -13.54
N TYR A 128 4.45 -3.21 -13.59
CA TYR A 128 3.19 -3.20 -12.87
C TYR A 128 2.89 -4.57 -12.24
N LEU A 129 2.06 -4.51 -11.20
CA LEU A 129 1.45 -5.64 -10.52
C LEU A 129 -0.02 -5.31 -10.25
N LEU A 130 -0.90 -6.18 -10.74
CA LEU A 130 -2.33 -6.18 -10.50
C LEU A 130 -2.64 -7.36 -9.58
N LEU A 131 -3.30 -7.10 -8.45
CA LEU A 131 -3.70 -8.15 -7.51
C LEU A 131 -5.21 -8.16 -7.36
N ARG A 132 -5.82 -9.33 -7.50
CA ARG A 132 -7.20 -9.58 -7.09
C ARG A 132 -7.21 -10.04 -5.64
N VAL A 133 -7.86 -9.26 -4.78
CA VAL A 133 -7.94 -9.54 -3.35
C VAL A 133 -9.39 -9.46 -2.88
N SER A 134 -9.73 -10.23 -1.84
CA SER A 134 -11.06 -10.16 -1.22
C SER A 134 -11.25 -8.82 -0.50
N ARG A 135 -12.45 -8.26 -0.61
CA ARG A 135 -12.91 -7.03 0.05
C ARG A 135 -13.43 -7.28 1.47
N GLU A 136 -13.59 -8.54 1.87
CA GLU A 136 -14.17 -8.90 3.16
C GLU A 136 -13.40 -8.26 4.33
N GLY A 137 -14.13 -7.52 5.17
CA GLY A 137 -13.56 -6.84 6.34
C GLY A 137 -12.66 -5.65 6.01
N ILE A 138 -12.62 -5.15 4.77
CA ILE A 138 -11.83 -3.98 4.36
C ILE A 138 -12.69 -2.72 4.38
N LYS A 139 -12.24 -1.73 5.15
CA LYS A 139 -12.84 -0.38 5.25
C LYS A 139 -11.98 0.66 4.54
N THR A 140 -10.66 0.49 4.60
CA THR A 140 -9.66 1.44 4.08
C THR A 140 -8.52 0.70 3.38
N VAL A 141 -7.92 1.32 2.36
CA VAL A 141 -6.75 0.81 1.64
C VAL A 141 -5.67 1.87 1.68
N ASN A 142 -4.49 1.53 2.22
CA ASN A 142 -3.38 2.46 2.43
C ASN A 142 -3.81 3.74 3.18
N GLY A 143 -4.79 3.63 4.08
CA GLY A 143 -5.37 4.76 4.83
C GLY A 143 -6.36 5.62 4.05
N LYS A 144 -6.66 5.30 2.78
CA LYS A 144 -7.74 5.94 2.01
C LYS A 144 -9.06 5.17 2.23
N PRO A 145 -10.18 5.84 2.54
CA PRO A 145 -11.47 5.18 2.70
C PRO A 145 -11.99 4.68 1.36
N LEU A 146 -12.63 3.51 1.37
CA LEU A 146 -13.36 3.02 0.21
C LEU A 146 -14.66 3.83 0.06
N PRO A 147 -15.02 4.26 -1.17
CA PRO A 147 -16.30 4.92 -1.41
C PRO A 147 -17.45 4.01 -0.93
N GLY A 148 -18.33 4.56 -0.09
CA GLY A 148 -19.47 3.86 0.52
C GLY A 148 -19.23 3.26 1.91
N VAL A 149 -18.03 3.41 2.50
CA VAL A 149 -17.76 3.04 3.90
C VAL A 149 -17.38 4.28 4.69
N GLU A 150 -18.15 4.61 5.73
CA GLU A 150 -17.86 5.72 6.62
C GLU A 150 -16.45 5.53 7.23
N PRO A 151 -15.56 6.54 7.12
CA PRO A 151 -14.19 6.40 7.58
C PRO A 151 -14.17 6.07 9.09
N PRO A 152 -13.37 5.08 9.54
CA PRO A 152 -13.18 4.89 10.97
C PRO A 152 -12.64 6.19 11.58
N PRO A 153 -13.00 6.52 12.84
CA PRO A 153 -12.55 7.76 13.47
C PRO A 153 -11.03 7.83 13.39
N VAL A 154 -10.54 8.81 12.63
CA VAL A 154 -9.13 9.11 12.47
C VAL A 154 -8.62 9.45 13.86
N ASN A 155 -7.93 8.52 14.51
CA ASN A 155 -7.07 8.91 15.61
C ASN A 155 -5.98 9.79 14.98
N PRO A 156 -5.91 11.09 15.35
CA PRO A 156 -5.04 12.03 14.66
C PRO A 156 -3.60 11.52 14.67
N PRO A 157 -2.85 11.65 13.55
CA PRO A 157 -1.44 11.30 13.50
C PRO A 157 -0.66 12.26 14.41
N GLY A 158 -0.63 11.97 15.71
CA GLY A 158 -0.21 12.99 16.67
C GLY A 158 -0.23 12.64 18.15
N GLN A 159 -0.79 11.52 18.60
CA GLN A 159 -0.41 11.00 19.92
C GLN A 159 0.87 10.20 19.79
N LYS A 160 1.98 10.90 19.50
CA LYS A 160 3.24 10.51 20.13
C LYS A 160 2.88 10.40 21.61
N ALA A 161 2.94 9.20 22.17
CA ALA A 161 2.95 9.06 23.61
C ALA A 161 3.97 10.10 24.08
N LYS A 162 3.51 11.14 24.81
CA LYS A 162 4.43 12.04 25.50
C LYS A 162 5.37 11.07 26.20
N PRO A 163 6.68 11.03 25.89
CA PRO A 163 7.58 10.33 26.77
C PRO A 163 7.30 10.96 28.13
N SER A 164 6.72 10.17 29.03
CA SER A 164 6.73 10.49 30.44
C SER A 164 8.20 10.56 30.75
N PHE A 165 8.75 11.76 30.63
CA PHE A 165 10.10 12.10 31.03
C PHE A 165 10.02 12.00 32.55
N GLY A 166 10.15 10.76 33.03
CA GLY A 166 10.33 10.49 34.44
C GLY A 166 11.52 11.31 34.85
N GLN A 167 11.23 12.39 35.58
CA GLN A 167 12.00 12.87 36.71
C GLN A 167 13.49 12.50 36.61
N VAL A 168 14.19 13.12 35.66
CA VAL A 168 15.65 13.16 35.71
C VAL A 168 16.02 14.00 36.93
N GLY A 169 16.47 13.32 37.98
CA GLY A 169 17.09 13.98 39.11
C GLY A 169 18.27 14.86 38.64
N PRO A 170 18.67 15.85 39.44
CA PRO A 170 19.77 16.75 39.10
C PRO A 170 21.09 15.98 39.10
N PHE A 171 21.51 15.49 37.93
CA PHE A 171 22.85 14.94 37.74
C PHE A 171 23.80 16.09 37.43
N SER A 172 24.56 16.48 38.46
CA SER A 172 25.70 17.39 38.37
C SER A 172 26.67 16.94 37.28
N LEU A 173 27.05 17.86 36.39
CA LEU A 173 28.18 17.71 35.49
C LEU A 173 29.42 18.36 36.13
N PRO A 174 30.47 17.59 36.49
CA PRO A 174 31.81 18.13 36.59
C PRO A 174 32.46 18.10 35.20
N GLY A 175 33.01 19.23 34.80
CA GLY A 175 33.55 19.45 33.47
C GLY A 175 34.77 18.61 33.12
N ALA A 176 35.09 18.61 31.83
CA ALA A 176 36.45 18.55 31.35
C ALA A 176 36.48 19.08 29.93
N ALA A 177 37.16 20.21 29.77
CA ALA A 177 37.58 20.75 28.50
C ALA A 177 38.44 19.73 27.74
N ARG A 178 38.22 19.59 26.43
CA ARG A 178 39.31 19.22 25.52
C ARG A 178 39.14 19.91 24.17
N GLN A 179 40.08 20.79 23.91
CA GLN A 179 40.30 21.55 22.69
C GLN A 179 40.82 20.63 21.56
N SER A 180 40.38 20.93 20.32
CA SER A 180 41.10 21.00 19.02
C SER A 180 42.36 20.13 18.75
N PRO A 181 42.63 19.71 17.49
CA PRO A 181 42.82 20.62 16.34
C PRO A 181 42.25 20.12 14.99
N ARG A 182 41.71 20.97 14.11
CA ARG A 182 42.39 21.76 13.06
C ARG A 182 43.48 20.97 12.29
N ALA A 183 43.08 20.31 11.21
CA ALA A 183 43.97 19.98 10.09
C ALA A 183 43.54 20.79 8.85
N LYS A 184 44.50 21.56 8.33
CA LYS A 184 44.45 22.30 7.07
C LYS A 184 44.94 21.39 5.93
N SER A 185 44.70 21.88 4.71
CA SER A 185 45.37 21.62 3.43
C SER A 185 45.12 20.28 2.74
N GLU A 186 44.46 20.32 1.57
CA GLU A 186 45.16 20.06 0.30
C GLU A 186 44.42 20.60 -0.94
N THR A 187 45.10 21.59 -1.50
CA THR A 187 45.29 22.08 -2.88
C THR A 187 44.92 21.16 -4.06
N ALA A 188 44.26 21.78 -5.06
CA ALA A 188 44.34 21.56 -6.51
C ALA A 188 44.02 20.19 -7.14
N SER A 189 43.10 20.19 -8.10
CA SER A 189 43.49 20.01 -9.51
C SER A 189 42.34 20.35 -10.45
N SER A 190 42.54 21.39 -11.25
CA SER A 190 41.74 21.68 -12.43
C SER A 190 41.96 20.56 -13.46
N ARG A 191 40.88 20.02 -14.03
CA ARG A 191 40.98 19.41 -15.36
C ARG A 191 39.72 19.68 -16.17
N VAL A 192 39.78 20.84 -16.82
CA VAL A 192 39.07 21.20 -18.04
C VAL A 192 39.17 20.05 -19.05
N ARG A 193 38.05 19.57 -19.56
CA ARG A 193 37.96 18.79 -20.81
C ARG A 193 36.87 19.41 -21.70
N PRO A 194 37.22 20.19 -22.73
CA PRO A 194 36.35 20.50 -23.85
C PRO A 194 36.64 19.46 -24.94
N GLY A 195 35.78 18.45 -25.03
CA GLY A 195 35.88 17.39 -26.04
C GLY A 195 34.82 17.57 -27.10
N PHE A 196 35.14 18.38 -28.12
CA PHE A 196 34.45 18.46 -29.39
C PHE A 196 34.22 17.06 -30.00
N GLY A 197 33.01 16.79 -30.50
CA GLY A 197 32.70 15.53 -31.18
C GLY A 197 31.41 15.57 -31.98
N ARG A 198 31.37 16.38 -33.04
CA ARG A 198 30.37 16.29 -34.10
C ARG A 198 30.42 14.90 -34.77
N ARG A 199 29.31 14.17 -34.85
CA ARG A 199 28.97 13.25 -35.97
C ARG A 199 27.46 13.32 -36.18
N ARG A 200 27.04 14.05 -37.22
CA ARG A 200 26.66 13.55 -38.56
C ARG A 200 25.36 12.74 -38.54
N SER A 201 24.28 13.43 -38.90
CA SER A 201 23.43 13.14 -40.06
C SER A 201 23.42 11.69 -40.56
N GLY A 202 22.30 11.00 -40.31
CA GLY A 202 21.92 9.74 -40.94
C GLY A 202 20.44 9.77 -41.26
N TRP A 203 20.09 10.59 -42.26
CA TRP A 203 18.83 10.54 -42.98
C TRP A 203 18.84 9.26 -43.81
N PHE A 204 18.02 8.27 -43.46
CA PHE A 204 17.72 7.13 -44.32
C PHE A 204 16.21 7.09 -44.54
N GLY A 205 15.81 7.57 -45.72
CA GLY A 205 14.50 7.30 -46.27
C GLY A 205 14.39 5.82 -46.62
N GLY A 206 13.30 5.21 -46.19
CA GLY A 206 12.83 3.91 -46.66
C GLY A 206 11.43 4.09 -47.22
N GLN A 207 11.37 4.36 -48.52
CA GLN A 207 10.20 4.27 -49.37
C GLN A 207 9.99 2.80 -49.78
N PHE A 208 8.78 2.46 -50.25
CA PHE A 208 8.33 1.20 -50.88
C PHE A 208 7.81 0.10 -49.91
N GLY A 209 6.66 -0.56 -50.12
CA GLY A 209 5.69 -0.60 -51.23
C GLY A 209 4.28 -0.92 -50.68
N ARG A 210 3.18 -0.44 -51.27
CA ARG A 210 2.42 -0.98 -52.41
C ARG A 210 1.97 -2.46 -52.29
N ALA A 211 0.65 -2.58 -52.16
CA ALA A 211 -0.28 -3.45 -52.91
C ALA A 211 -0.37 -4.96 -52.60
N ALA A 212 -1.57 -5.39 -52.18
CA ALA A 212 -2.42 -6.43 -52.82
C ALA A 212 -3.72 -6.49 -52.00
N ALA A 213 -4.87 -6.13 -52.60
CA ALA A 213 -5.86 -7.02 -53.22
C ALA A 213 -6.96 -7.42 -52.22
#